data_AF-A0A9Q1B5F0-F1
#
_entry.id   AF-A0A9Q1B5F0-F1
#
_cell.length_a   1.000
_cell.length_b   1.000
_cell.length_c   1.000
_cell.angle_alpha   90.00
_cell.angle_beta   90.00
_cell.angle_gamma   90.00
#
_symmetry.space_group_name_H-M   'P 1'
#
loop_
_entity.id
_entity.type
_entity.pdbx_description
1 polymer ?
#
loop_
_entity_poly.entity_id
_entity_poly.type
_entity_poly.pdbx_seq_one_letter_code
_entity_poly.pdbx_strand_id
1 'polypeptide(L)'
;MTPLLIFLLAGCFFIQPTNSLKCYTCNTQLNNDKCKTEKTCEEGSRACKTDVIALAGLFNIISKDCASQCDLSLKDFAVGKRNISCCYSDLCNTSGTHAFGVNLFHVALAVLTSIACLFLGNGL
;
A
#
# COMPACT_ATOMS: atom_id res chain seq x y z
N MET A 1 -33.02 21.05 17.49
CA MET A 1 -31.94 20.40 18.27
C MET A 1 -31.31 19.21 17.53
N THR A 2 -31.82 18.83 16.36
CA THR A 2 -31.37 17.68 15.54
C THR A 2 -30.26 17.94 14.51
N PRO A 3 -30.00 19.16 13.97
CA PRO A 3 -28.98 19.33 12.93
C PRO A 3 -27.54 19.37 13.48
N LEU A 4 -27.39 19.67 14.78
CA LEU A 4 -26.10 19.76 15.46
C LEU A 4 -25.47 18.37 15.70
N LEU A 5 -26.31 17.34 15.86
CA LEU A 5 -25.85 15.97 16.09
C LEU A 5 -25.26 15.35 14.81
N ILE A 6 -25.80 15.71 13.64
CA ILE A 6 -25.33 15.22 12.34
C ILE A 6 -23.95 15.81 12.00
N PHE A 7 -23.72 17.08 12.32
CA PHE A 7 -22.39 17.72 12.17
C PHE A 7 -21.33 17.12 13.09
N LEU A 8 -21.70 16.70 14.32
CA LEU A 8 -20.77 16.06 15.24
C LEU A 8 -20.37 14.65 14.79
N LEU A 9 -21.29 13.86 14.21
CA LEU A 9 -20.95 12.54 13.65
C LEU A 9 -20.08 12.62 12.39
N ALA A 10 -20.20 13.69 11.60
CA ALA A 10 -19.37 13.92 10.41
C ALA A 10 -17.93 14.38 10.74
N GLY A 11 -17.70 14.96 11.92
CA GLY A 11 -16.40 15.50 12.34
C GLY A 11 -15.41 14.46 12.86
N CYS A 12 -15.85 13.25 13.21
CA CYS A 12 -14.98 12.22 13.81
C CYS A 12 -14.23 11.35 12.78
N PHE A 13 -14.46 11.51 11.48
CA PHE A 13 -13.91 10.59 10.46
C PHE A 13 -12.54 10.99 9.88
N PHE A 14 -11.90 12.06 10.36
CA PHE A 14 -10.62 12.55 9.80
C PHE A 14 -9.41 12.42 10.72
N ILE A 15 -9.49 11.66 11.80
CA ILE A 15 -8.27 11.25 12.51
C ILE A 15 -7.74 10.00 11.79
N GLN A 16 -7.02 10.22 10.69
CA GLN A 16 -6.17 9.15 10.15
C GLN A 16 -5.21 8.78 11.29
N PRO A 17 -5.19 7.53 11.76
CA PRO A 17 -4.22 7.13 12.76
C PRO A 17 -2.83 7.43 12.19
N THR A 18 -2.05 8.25 12.90
CA THR A 18 -0.62 8.44 12.61
C THR A 18 0.17 7.20 13.05
N ASN A 19 -0.36 6.01 12.73
CA ASN A 19 0.38 4.78 12.93
C ASN A 19 1.49 4.81 11.89
N SER A 20 2.73 4.80 12.37
CA SER A 20 3.86 4.66 11.46
C SER A 20 3.76 3.31 10.75
N LEU A 21 3.78 3.36 9.42
CA LEU A 21 3.70 2.21 8.54
C LEU A 21 4.75 1.17 8.93
N LYS A 22 4.38 -0.09 9.00
CA LYS A 22 5.33 -1.20 9.18
C LYS A 22 5.60 -1.87 7.84
N CYS A 23 6.85 -2.17 7.54
CA CYS A 23 7.24 -2.86 6.32
C CYS A 23 8.22 -4.00 6.63
N TYR A 24 8.29 -4.99 5.74
CA TYR A 24 9.46 -5.86 5.71
C TYR A 24 10.64 -5.10 5.09
N THR A 25 11.82 -5.29 5.66
CA THR A 25 13.07 -4.72 5.17
C THR A 25 14.15 -5.81 5.09
N CYS A 26 15.04 -5.68 4.13
CA CYS A 26 16.24 -6.50 4.04
C CYS A 26 17.21 -5.87 3.04
N ASN A 27 18.50 -6.15 3.19
CA ASN A 27 19.48 -5.85 2.16
C ASN A 27 19.88 -7.14 1.44
N THR A 28 19.69 -7.16 0.12
CA THR A 28 20.30 -8.13 -0.81
C THR A 28 20.17 -9.59 -0.35
N GLN A 29 18.98 -10.17 -0.51
CA GLN A 29 18.70 -11.56 -0.18
C GLN A 29 18.30 -12.36 -1.43
N LEU A 30 18.76 -13.62 -1.50
CA LEU A 30 18.38 -14.55 -2.58
C LEU A 30 17.06 -15.28 -2.31
N ASN A 31 16.61 -15.27 -1.06
CA ASN A 31 15.39 -15.94 -0.63
C ASN A 31 14.45 -14.91 0.02
N ASN A 32 13.21 -14.84 -0.46
CA ASN A 32 12.17 -13.96 0.08
C ASN A 32 11.88 -14.25 1.56
N ASP A 33 11.96 -15.51 2.00
CA ASP A 33 11.71 -15.86 3.40
C ASP A 33 12.81 -15.35 4.35
N LYS A 34 14.02 -15.14 3.82
CA LYS A 34 15.11 -14.47 4.53
C LYS A 34 15.03 -12.95 4.42
N CYS A 35 14.09 -12.42 3.64
CA CYS A 35 13.86 -10.99 3.40
C CYS A 35 12.53 -10.53 3.99
N LYS A 36 12.33 -10.81 5.28
CA LYS A 36 11.11 -10.53 6.04
C LYS A 36 11.42 -9.95 7.44
N THR A 37 12.42 -9.07 7.55
CA THR A 37 12.69 -8.37 8.81
C THR A 37 11.69 -7.24 8.98
N GLU A 38 10.79 -7.33 9.95
CA GLU A 38 9.82 -6.27 10.23
C GLU A 38 10.51 -5.01 10.76
N LYS A 39 10.12 -3.85 10.22
CA LYS A 39 10.60 -2.54 10.66
C LYS A 39 9.43 -1.56 10.67
N THR A 40 9.30 -0.81 11.76
CA THR A 40 8.47 0.40 11.79
C THR A 40 9.19 1.48 11.01
N CYS A 41 8.54 2.04 10.00
CA CYS A 41 9.13 3.06 9.15
C CYS A 41 9.31 4.40 9.89
N GLU A 42 10.15 5.26 9.33
CA GLU A 42 10.32 6.63 9.82
C GLU A 42 9.13 7.51 9.40
N GLU A 43 8.89 8.59 10.15
CA GLU A 43 7.86 9.56 9.81
C GLU A 43 8.04 10.08 8.36
N GLY A 44 6.93 10.17 7.63
CA GLY A 44 6.93 10.59 6.22
C GLY A 44 7.16 9.45 5.22
N SER A 45 7.56 8.25 5.68
CA SER A 45 7.49 7.04 4.86
C SER A 45 6.02 6.63 4.66
N ARG A 46 5.63 6.43 3.40
CA ARG A 46 4.24 6.13 3.04
C ARG A 46 4.09 4.83 2.27
N ALA A 47 5.19 4.22 1.82
CA ALA A 47 5.16 3.00 1.03
C ALA A 47 6.19 1.98 1.50
N CYS A 48 5.83 0.70 1.41
CA CYS A 48 6.77 -0.41 1.42
C CYS A 48 7.23 -0.68 -0.01
N LYS A 49 8.54 -0.62 -0.23
CA LYS A 49 9.17 -0.89 -1.51
C LYS A 49 9.76 -2.29 -1.54
N THR A 50 9.63 -2.98 -2.66
CA THR A 50 10.40 -4.19 -2.98
C THR A 50 11.10 -3.98 -4.32
N ASP A 51 12.39 -4.31 -4.37
CA ASP A 51 13.23 -4.23 -5.56
C ASP A 51 13.81 -5.62 -5.82
N VAL A 52 13.46 -6.20 -6.96
CA VAL A 52 13.90 -7.54 -7.38
C VAL A 52 14.74 -7.41 -8.64
N ILE A 53 15.98 -7.88 -8.60
CA ILE A 53 16.88 -7.94 -9.75
C ILE A 53 17.12 -9.41 -10.09
N ALA A 54 16.56 -9.87 -11.20
CA ALA A 54 16.82 -11.17 -11.79
C ALA A 54 18.07 -11.09 -12.68
N LEU A 55 19.14 -11.80 -12.34
CA LEU A 55 20.38 -11.86 -13.12
C LEU A 55 20.39 -13.11 -13.99
N ALA A 56 20.45 -12.92 -15.31
CA ALA A 56 20.53 -13.97 -16.33
C ALA A 56 19.48 -15.11 -16.19
N GLY A 57 18.38 -14.86 -15.48
CA GLY A 57 17.36 -15.87 -15.16
C GLY A 57 17.79 -16.92 -14.12
N LEU A 58 18.97 -16.80 -13.52
CA LEU A 58 19.53 -17.78 -12.59
C LEU A 58 19.33 -17.41 -11.12
N PHE A 59 19.48 -16.12 -10.79
CA PHE A 59 19.42 -15.64 -9.41
C PHE A 59 18.53 -14.41 -9.31
N ASN A 60 17.73 -14.33 -8.26
CA ASN A 60 16.95 -13.15 -7.91
C ASN A 60 17.56 -12.50 -6.67
N ILE A 61 17.95 -11.25 -6.79
CA ILE A 61 18.40 -10.42 -5.67
C ILE A 61 17.22 -9.58 -5.21
N ILE A 62 16.83 -9.73 -3.96
CA ILE A 62 15.66 -9.05 -3.36
C ILE A 62 16.17 -8.04 -2.35
N SER A 63 15.65 -6.82 -2.43
CA SER A 63 15.80 -5.78 -1.42
C SER A 63 14.43 -5.22 -1.06
N LYS A 64 14.20 -4.92 0.22
CA LYS A 64 12.95 -4.33 0.72
C LYS A 64 13.26 -3.18 1.66
N ASP A 65 12.50 -2.10 1.55
CA ASP A 65 12.70 -0.91 2.38
C ASP A 65 11.42 -0.08 2.55
N CYS A 66 11.44 0.84 3.50
CA CYS A 66 10.48 1.92 3.63
C CYS A 66 10.81 3.04 2.65
N ALA A 67 9.80 3.68 2.06
CA ALA A 67 10.00 4.79 1.14
C ALA A 67 8.96 5.90 1.36
N SER A 68 9.41 7.16 1.28
CA SER A 68 8.54 8.34 1.24
C SER A 68 7.80 8.47 -0.09
N GLN A 69 8.47 8.13 -1.19
CA GLN A 69 7.92 8.00 -2.53
C GLN A 69 8.42 6.69 -3.15
N CYS A 70 7.53 6.00 -3.86
CA CYS A 70 7.85 4.73 -4.50
C CYS A 70 7.21 4.70 -5.89
N ASP A 71 8.05 4.68 -6.91
CA ASP A 71 7.62 4.58 -8.30
C ASP A 71 7.80 3.14 -8.80
N LEU A 72 6.73 2.59 -9.36
CA LEU A 72 6.77 1.28 -10.02
C LEU A 72 7.72 1.35 -11.21
N SER A 73 8.60 0.36 -11.35
CA SER A 73 9.54 0.30 -12.47
C SER A 73 9.83 -1.13 -12.86
N LEU A 74 9.61 -1.44 -14.13
CA LEU A 74 10.04 -2.68 -14.76
C LEU A 74 11.09 -2.32 -15.81
N LYS A 75 12.29 -2.87 -15.69
CA LYS A 75 13.38 -2.64 -16.65
C LYS A 75 14.00 -3.96 -17.04
N ASP A 76 14.01 -4.22 -18.35
CA ASP A 76 14.72 -5.35 -18.93
C ASP A 76 16.08 -4.88 -19.46
N PHE A 77 17.13 -5.60 -19.11
CA PHE A 77 18.49 -5.40 -19.55
C PHE A 77 18.97 -6.67 -20.25
N ALA A 78 20.00 -6.57 -21.10
CA ALA A 78 20.56 -7.72 -21.81
C ALA A 78 20.97 -8.89 -20.89
N VAL A 79 21.34 -8.59 -19.64
CA VAL A 79 21.86 -9.56 -18.66
C VAL A 79 20.89 -9.77 -17.48
N GLY A 80 19.67 -9.20 -17.51
CA GLY A 80 18.75 -9.36 -16.38
C GLY A 80 17.51 -8.49 -16.42
N LYS A 81 16.65 -8.63 -15.41
CA LYS A 81 15.41 -7.87 -15.25
C LYS A 81 15.36 -7.23 -13.88
N ARG A 82 14.90 -5.99 -13.78
CA ARG A 82 14.64 -5.31 -12.51
C ARG A 82 13.16 -5.00 -12.38
N ASN A 83 12.58 -5.33 -11.25
CA ASN A 83 11.18 -5.09 -10.92
C ASN A 83 11.07 -4.39 -9.57
N ILE A 84 10.51 -3.18 -9.56
CA ILE A 84 10.21 -2.39 -8.37
C ILE A 84 8.69 -2.41 -8.15
N SER A 85 8.26 -2.92 -7.00
CA SER A 85 6.86 -2.93 -6.57
C SER A 85 6.66 -2.11 -5.30
N CYS A 86 5.51 -1.45 -5.20
CA CYS A 86 5.16 -0.53 -4.10
C CYS A 86 3.80 -0.89 -3.52
N CYS A 87 3.65 -0.81 -2.20
CA CYS A 87 2.37 -0.98 -1.50
C CYS A 87 2.32 -0.11 -0.24
N TYR A 88 1.13 0.13 0.33
CA TYR A 88 0.87 1.25 1.26
C TYR A 88 0.18 0.83 2.57
N SER A 89 0.21 -0.46 2.92
CA SER A 89 -0.37 -0.98 4.17
C SER A 89 0.66 -1.77 4.97
N ASP A 90 0.42 -1.95 6.27
CA ASP A 90 1.36 -2.66 7.14
C ASP A 90 1.73 -4.04 6.60
N LEU A 91 3.03 -4.31 6.54
CA LEU A 91 3.65 -5.57 6.14
C LEU A 91 3.22 -6.09 4.75
N CYS A 92 2.73 -5.19 3.88
CA CYS A 92 2.17 -5.56 2.57
C CYS A 92 3.20 -6.17 1.61
N ASN A 93 4.48 -5.85 1.78
CA ASN A 93 5.57 -6.33 0.93
C ASN A 93 6.07 -7.73 1.34
N THR A 94 5.16 -8.63 1.73
CA THR A 94 5.49 -10.02 2.14
C THR A 94 6.03 -10.87 0.98
N SER A 95 5.51 -10.64 -0.23
CA SER A 95 5.93 -11.31 -1.47
C SER A 95 6.34 -10.25 -2.49
N GLY A 96 7.35 -10.53 -3.32
CA GLY A 96 7.77 -9.65 -4.43
C GLY A 96 6.78 -9.54 -5.60
N THR A 97 5.53 -9.96 -5.38
CA THR A 97 4.45 -10.09 -6.36
C THR A 97 3.11 -9.89 -5.67
N HIS A 98 2.72 -8.65 -5.39
CA HIS A 98 1.31 -8.35 -5.10
C HIS A 98 0.80 -7.28 -6.05
N ALA A 99 -0.19 -7.71 -6.83
CA ALA A 99 -1.12 -6.87 -7.57
C ALA A 99 -1.93 -6.03 -6.58
N PHE A 100 -2.38 -4.85 -7.01
CA PHE A 100 -3.24 -3.96 -6.25
C PHE A 100 -4.47 -4.72 -5.71
N GLY A 101 -4.45 -5.02 -4.41
CA GLY A 101 -5.61 -5.55 -3.71
C GLY A 101 -6.60 -4.40 -3.47
N VAL A 102 -7.53 -4.18 -4.40
CA VAL A 102 -8.68 -3.30 -4.15
C VAL A 102 -9.46 -3.86 -2.98
N ASN A 103 -9.48 -3.13 -1.87
CA ASN A 103 -10.27 -3.52 -0.70
C ASN A 103 -11.74 -3.33 -1.04
N LEU A 104 -12.43 -4.44 -1.35
CA LEU A 104 -13.82 -4.47 -1.81
C LEU A 104 -14.77 -3.76 -0.84
N PHE A 105 -14.40 -3.70 0.45
CA PHE A 105 -15.16 -2.96 1.47
C PHE A 105 -15.18 -1.45 1.21
N HIS A 106 -14.05 -0.87 0.79
CA HIS A 106 -13.95 0.55 0.47
C HIS A 106 -14.71 0.88 -0.82
N VAL A 107 -14.70 -0.04 -1.80
CA VAL A 107 -15.48 0.09 -3.03
C VAL A 107 -16.98 0.01 -2.72
N ALA A 108 -17.41 -0.96 -1.91
CA ALA A 108 -18.79 -1.10 -1.50
C ALA A 108 -19.29 0.13 -0.74
N LEU A 109 -18.46 0.69 0.16
CA LEU A 109 -18.80 1.91 0.89
C LEU A 109 -18.95 3.12 -0.03
N ALA A 110 -18.06 3.29 -1.01
CA ALA A 110 -18.14 4.38 -2.00
C ALA A 110 -19.38 4.27 -2.91
N VAL A 111 -19.77 3.04 -3.26
CA VAL A 111 -20.98 2.78 -4.05
C VAL A 111 -22.24 3.06 -3.22
N LEU A 112 -22.29 2.60 -1.97
CA LEU A 112 -23.42 2.81 -1.08
C LEU A 112 -23.65 4.30 -0.77
N THR A 113 -22.60 5.07 -0.53
CA THR A 113 -22.70 6.52 -0.30
C THR A 113 -23.20 7.25 -1.54
N SER A 114 -22.72 6.88 -2.73
CA SER A 114 -23.17 7.45 -4.00
C SER A 114 -24.66 7.19 -4.25
N ILE A 115 -25.11 5.95 -4.01
CA ILE A 115 -26.51 5.56 -4.17
C ILE A 115 -27.40 6.30 -3.15
N ALA A 116 -26.99 6.38 -1.89
CA ALA A 116 -27.71 7.12 -0.86
C ALA A 116 -27.84 8.61 -1.21
N CYS A 117 -26.78 9.23 -1.73
CA CYS A 117 -26.81 10.62 -2.20
C CYS A 117 -27.79 10.84 -3.37
N LEU A 118 -27.92 9.90 -4.29
CA LEU A 118 -28.88 10.00 -5.41
C LEU A 118 -30.33 9.89 -4.92
N PHE A 119 -30.61 8.99 -3.97
CA PHE A 119 -31.95 8.85 -3.41
C PHE A 119 -32.35 10.03 -2.50
N LEU A 120 -31.39 10.59 -1.75
CA LEU A 120 -31.62 11.78 -0.92
C LEU A 120 -31.62 13.09 -1.74
N GLY A 121 -30.96 13.11 -2.90
CA GLY A 121 -30.90 14.27 -3.79
C GLY A 121 -32.06 14.38 -4.79
N ASN A 122 -32.75 13.27 -5.09
CA ASN A 122 -33.85 13.21 -6.07
C ASN A 122 -35.26 12.97 -5.44
N GLY A 123 -35.42 13.03 -4.12
CA GLY A 123 -36.74 13.24 -3.46
C GLY A 123 -36.72 14.61 -2.78
N LEU A 124 -37.61 15.56 -3.07
CA LEU A 124 -39.08 15.56 -2.87
C LEU A 124 -39.48 15.11 -1.46
#